data_AF-A0A936PD34-F1
#
_entry.id   AF-A0A936PD34-F1
#
_cell.length_a   1.000
_cell.length_b   1.000
_cell.length_c   1.000
_cell.angle_alpha   90.00
_cell.angle_beta   90.00
_cell.angle_gamma   90.00
#
_symmetry.space_group_name_H-M   'P 1'
#
loop_
_entity.id
_entity.type
_entity.pdbx_description
1 polymer ?
#
loop_
_entity_poly.entity_id
_entity_poly.type
_entity_poly.pdbx_seq_one_letter_code
_entity_poly.pdbx_strand_id
1 'polypeptide(L)'
;MTKAANMAEGTEAQRSGEPQGTLRLATGIGLSDLSVDASDCGQYLMINCGGATLAVIGAMGSDVGMIEFADGSRYPPEQLLDLVAIA
;
A
#
# COMPACT_ATOMS: atom_id res chain seq x y z
N MET A 1 44.28 -23.51 -21.44
CA MET A 1 42.89 -23.99 -21.47
C MET A 1 42.10 -23.14 -20.48
N THR A 2 41.29 -22.22 -20.99
CA THR A 2 40.52 -21.25 -20.20
C THR A 2 39.13 -21.82 -19.95
N LYS A 3 38.69 -21.85 -18.68
CA LYS A 3 37.26 -21.81 -18.36
C LYS A 3 37.06 -21.16 -17.00
N ALA A 4 36.86 -19.84 -17.01
CA ALA A 4 36.27 -19.14 -15.89
C ALA A 4 34.83 -19.64 -15.74
N ALA A 5 34.48 -20.16 -14.57
CA ALA A 5 33.10 -20.43 -14.22
C ALA A 5 32.43 -19.08 -13.91
N ASN A 6 31.51 -18.67 -14.78
CA ASN A 6 30.61 -17.56 -14.53
C ASN A 6 29.76 -17.90 -13.30
N MET A 7 30.07 -17.27 -12.17
CA MET A 7 29.11 -17.06 -11.08
C MET A 7 28.19 -15.93 -11.54
N ALA A 8 27.09 -16.28 -12.21
CA ALA A 8 25.97 -15.36 -12.31
C ALA A 8 25.28 -15.37 -10.95
N GLU A 9 25.74 -14.52 -10.04
CA GLU A 9 24.96 -14.14 -8.87
C GLU A 9 23.65 -13.56 -9.41
N GLY A 10 22.54 -14.22 -9.06
CA GLY A 10 21.22 -13.77 -9.44
C GLY A 10 21.03 -12.35 -8.92
N THR A 11 21.11 -11.37 -9.80
CA THR A 11 20.54 -10.07 -9.56
C THR A 11 19.08 -10.32 -9.21
N GLU A 12 18.73 -10.15 -7.94
CA GLU A 12 17.35 -9.90 -7.56
C GLU A 12 16.89 -8.81 -8.51
N ALA A 13 16.01 -9.16 -9.45
CA ALA A 13 15.37 -8.16 -10.26
C ALA A 13 14.57 -7.32 -9.28
N GLN A 14 15.18 -6.24 -8.78
CA GLN A 14 14.48 -5.06 -8.32
C GLN A 14 13.45 -4.82 -9.39
N ARG A 15 12.19 -5.16 -9.12
CA ARG A 15 11.08 -4.84 -9.99
C ARG A 15 11.12 -3.32 -10.10
N SER A 16 11.72 -2.84 -11.19
CA SER A 16 11.85 -1.44 -11.48
C SER A 16 10.46 -0.90 -11.73
N GLY A 17 9.87 -0.31 -10.68
CA GLY A 17 8.82 0.69 -10.73
C GLY A 17 7.70 0.45 -11.74
N GLU A 18 6.85 -0.57 -11.51
CA GLU A 18 5.48 -0.45 -11.99
C GLU A 18 4.89 0.83 -11.34
N PRO A 19 4.24 1.73 -12.10
CA PRO A 19 3.62 2.91 -11.52
C PRO A 19 2.52 2.47 -10.56
N GLN A 20 2.83 2.48 -9.27
CA GLN A 20 1.87 2.15 -8.23
C GLN A 20 0.73 3.18 -8.26
N GLY A 21 -0.52 2.70 -8.21
CA GLY A 21 -1.69 3.55 -8.32
C GLY A 21 -1.80 4.54 -7.15
N THR A 22 -2.40 5.70 -7.39
CA THR A 22 -2.81 6.61 -6.30
C THR A 22 -4.31 6.43 -6.03
N LEU A 23 -4.67 6.01 -4.83
CA LEU A 23 -6.05 6.02 -4.35
C LEU A 23 -6.37 7.43 -3.83
N ARG A 24 -7.38 8.08 -4.42
CA ARG A 24 -7.80 9.43 -4.03
C ARG A 24 -9.10 9.36 -3.25
N LEU A 25 -9.08 9.86 -2.02
CA LEU A 25 -10.23 9.91 -1.13
C LEU A 25 -10.95 11.25 -1.29
N ALA A 26 -12.28 11.19 -1.29
CA ALA A 26 -13.12 12.38 -1.38
C ALA A 26 -13.10 13.17 -0.06
N THR A 27 -13.58 14.42 -0.11
CA THR A 27 -13.80 15.25 1.08
C THR A 27 -14.71 14.53 2.08
N GLY A 28 -14.37 14.62 3.37
CA GLY A 28 -15.15 13.98 4.44
C GLY A 28 -14.71 12.58 4.82
N ILE A 29 -13.65 12.05 4.18
CA ILE A 29 -12.92 10.87 4.64
C ILE A 29 -11.57 11.32 5.16
N GLY A 30 -11.28 11.07 6.43
CA GLY A 30 -10.03 11.37 7.12
C GLY A 30 -9.40 10.12 7.74
N LEU A 31 -8.30 10.30 8.47
CA LEU A 31 -7.59 9.19 9.13
C LEU A 31 -8.48 8.44 10.14
N SER A 32 -9.35 9.15 10.85
CA SER A 32 -10.30 8.55 11.81
C SER A 32 -11.36 7.66 11.15
N ASP A 33 -11.53 7.77 9.84
CA ASP A 33 -12.45 6.95 9.06
C ASP A 33 -11.75 5.70 8.51
N LEU A 34 -10.45 5.56 8.72
CA LEU A 34 -9.68 4.39 8.27
C LEU A 34 -9.55 3.37 9.39
N SER A 35 -9.58 2.10 9.00
CA SER A 35 -9.13 0.99 9.84
C SER A 35 -8.28 0.06 8.99
N VAL A 36 -7.22 -0.51 9.57
CA VAL A 36 -6.46 -1.55 8.88
C VAL A 36 -6.79 -2.90 9.52
N ASP A 37 -7.13 -3.87 8.68
CA ASP A 37 -7.47 -5.21 9.13
C ASP A 37 -6.64 -6.26 8.40
N ALA A 38 -6.26 -7.30 9.12
CA ALA A 38 -5.52 -8.43 8.59
C ALA A 38 -6.49 -9.54 8.22
N SER A 39 -6.33 -10.15 7.05
CA SER A 39 -7.04 -11.36 6.66
C SER A 39 -6.09 -12.51 6.37
N ASP A 40 -6.65 -13.71 6.28
CA ASP A 40 -5.93 -14.93 5.90
C ASP A 40 -5.26 -14.85 4.50
N CYS A 41 -5.72 -13.92 3.65
CA CYS A 41 -5.22 -13.69 2.29
C CYS A 41 -4.34 -12.43 2.17
N GLY A 42 -4.02 -11.76 3.28
CA GLY A 42 -3.20 -10.55 3.33
C GLY A 42 -3.86 -9.41 4.10
N GLN A 43 -3.14 -8.29 4.24
CA GLN A 43 -3.64 -7.09 4.90
C GLN A 43 -4.48 -6.25 3.94
N TYR A 44 -5.61 -5.72 4.44
CA TYR A 44 -6.50 -4.83 3.72
C TYR A 44 -6.56 -3.47 4.40
N LEU A 45 -6.59 -2.42 3.59
CA LEU A 45 -7.06 -1.13 4.09
C LEU A 45 -8.59 -1.11 4.02
N MET A 46 -9.23 -0.84 5.16
CA MET A 46 -10.65 -0.58 5.23
C MET A 46 -10.91 0.92 5.39
N ILE A 47 -11.88 1.43 4.63
CA ILE A 47 -12.34 2.81 4.68
C ILE A 47 -13.79 2.81 5.11
N ASN A 48 -14.09 3.47 6.21
CA ASN A 48 -15.42 3.55 6.78
C ASN A 48 -16.11 4.85 6.34
N CYS A 49 -17.13 4.71 5.49
CA CYS A 49 -17.83 5.82 4.88
C CYS A 49 -19.24 5.94 5.48
N GLY A 50 -19.34 6.43 6.72
CA GLY A 50 -20.63 6.82 7.32
C GLY A 50 -21.73 5.75 7.30
N GLY A 51 -21.37 4.47 7.42
CA GLY A 51 -22.29 3.32 7.40
C GLY A 51 -22.02 2.27 6.32
N ALA A 52 -21.08 2.53 5.41
CA ALA A 52 -20.55 1.54 4.47
C ALA A 52 -19.05 1.33 4.69
N THR A 53 -18.55 0.12 4.43
CA THR A 53 -17.11 -0.19 4.50
C THR A 53 -16.60 -0.58 3.12
N LEU A 54 -15.51 0.05 2.69
CA LEU A 54 -14.79 -0.28 1.45
C LEU A 54 -13.50 -1.01 1.83
N ALA A 55 -13.28 -2.19 1.26
CA ALA A 55 -12.02 -2.92 1.40
C ALA A 55 -11.14 -2.71 0.17
N VAL A 56 -9.92 -2.24 0.38
CA VAL A 56 -8.92 -2.06 -0.69
C VAL A 56 -7.96 -3.24 -0.68
N ILE A 57 -8.18 -4.16 -1.61
CA ILE A 57 -7.35 -5.36 -1.81
C ILE A 57 -6.04 -4.94 -2.49
N GLY A 58 -4.90 -5.47 -2.03
CA GLY A 58 -3.57 -5.16 -2.59
C GLY A 58 -2.96 -3.85 -2.10
N ALA A 59 -3.64 -3.12 -1.20
CA ALA A 59 -3.13 -1.86 -0.65
C ALA A 59 -1.81 -2.04 0.12
N MET A 60 -1.70 -3.08 0.93
CA MET A 60 -0.51 -3.40 1.74
C MET A 60 0.44 -4.38 1.04
N GLY A 61 0.31 -4.48 -0.29
CA GLY A 61 0.89 -5.57 -1.08
C GLY A 61 1.53 -5.12 -2.39
N SER A 62 1.68 -3.79 -2.61
CA SER A 62 2.40 -3.14 -3.71
C SER A 62 1.57 -2.48 -4.82
N ASP A 63 0.25 -2.69 -4.90
CA ASP A 63 -0.55 -2.21 -6.04
C ASP A 63 -0.99 -0.74 -5.89
N VAL A 64 -1.20 -0.32 -4.64
CA VAL A 64 -1.45 1.08 -4.28
C VAL A 64 -0.17 1.65 -3.69
N GLY A 65 0.37 2.69 -4.30
CA GLY A 65 1.62 3.30 -3.84
C GLY A 65 1.39 4.53 -2.99
N MET A 66 0.23 5.16 -3.15
CA MET A 66 -0.09 6.40 -2.45
C MET A 66 -1.58 6.50 -2.19
N ILE A 67 -1.92 6.99 -1.01
CA ILE A 67 -3.27 7.39 -0.64
C ILE A 67 -3.26 8.90 -0.46
N GLU A 68 -4.10 9.58 -1.22
CA GLU A 68 -4.21 11.04 -1.24
C GLU A 68 -5.58 11.45 -0.69
N PHE A 69 -5.56 12.19 0.41
CA PHE A 69 -6.74 12.78 1.02
C PHE A 69 -7.11 14.08 0.32
N ALA A 70 -8.36 14.51 0.48
CA ALA A 70 -8.88 15.72 -0.15
C ALA A 70 -8.22 17.03 0.34
N ASP A 71 -7.60 17.00 1.52
CA ASP A 71 -6.80 18.11 2.06
C ASP A 71 -5.39 18.20 1.42
N GLY A 72 -5.04 17.26 0.55
CA GLY A 72 -3.74 17.16 -0.10
C GLY A 72 -2.70 16.36 0.69
N SER A 73 -3.05 15.84 1.87
CA SER A 73 -2.19 14.93 2.64
C SER A 73 -2.02 13.61 1.89
N ARG A 74 -0.79 13.08 1.87
CA ARG A 74 -0.45 11.87 1.10
C ARG A 74 0.36 10.91 1.94
N TYR A 75 -0.04 9.65 1.94
CA TYR A 75 0.62 8.59 2.70
C TYR A 75 0.80 7.34 1.85
N PRO A 76 1.98 6.69 1.89
CA PRO A 76 2.07 5.30 1.44
C PRO A 76 1.22 4.43 2.37
N PRO A 77 0.62 3.33 1.86
CA PRO A 77 -0.25 2.47 2.66
C PRO A 77 0.39 2.00 3.98
N GLU A 78 1.69 1.67 3.97
CA GLU A 78 2.37 1.19 5.17
C GLU A 78 2.49 2.24 6.28
N GLN A 79 2.57 3.52 5.93
CA GLN A 79 2.58 4.58 6.94
C GLN A 79 1.22 4.73 7.62
N LEU A 80 0.13 4.33 6.96
CA LEU A 80 -1.21 4.39 7.55
C LEU A 80 -1.38 3.34 8.66
N LEU A 81 -0.63 2.24 8.64
CA LEU A 81 -0.62 1.27 9.74
C LEU A 81 -0.27 1.95 11.07
N ASP A 82 0.79 2.76 11.05
CA ASP A 82 1.28 3.46 12.24
C ASP A 82 0.31 4.58 12.68
N LEU A 83 -0.29 5.28 11.71
CA LEU A 83 -1.17 6.42 11.97
C LEU A 83 -2.57 6.01 12.43
N VAL A 84 -3.10 4.91 11.91
CA VAL A 84 -4.44 4.40 12.24
C VAL A 84 -4.41 3.62 13.56
N ALA A 85 -3.30 2.95 13.91
CA ALA A 85 -3.18 2.25 15.18
C ALA A 85 -3.19 3.16 16.42
N ILE A 86 -2.96 4.47 16.24
CA ILE A 86 -2.90 5.48 17.31
C ILE A 86 -4.06 6.49 17.27
N ALA A 87 -4.96 6.38 16.29
CA ALA A 87 -6.12 7.26 16.09
C ALA A 87 -7.36 6.74 16.82
#